data_AF-A0A7C4U7B7-F1
#
_entry.id   AF-A0A7C4U7B7-F1
#
_cell.length_a   1.000
_cell.length_b   1.000
_cell.length_c   1.000
_cell.angle_alpha   90.00
_cell.angle_beta   90.00
_cell.angle_gamma   90.00
#
_symmetry.space_group_name_H-M   'P 1'
#
loop_
_entity.id
_entity.type
_entity.pdbx_description
1 polymer ?
#
loop_
_entity_poly.entity_id
_entity_poly.type
_entity_poly.pdbx_seq_one_letter_code
_entity_poly.pdbx_strand_id
1 'polypeptide(L)'
;KLGLLGLPQFDLPVLKGVQYLVAGLPVGLVGFVSGIFQGKACEAGVEMSAKKPEATMKAVIYAAMIETYAILGLLTSLFLVLKL
;
A
#
# COMPACT_ATOMS: atom_id res chain seq x y z
N LYS A 1 -3.56 0.20 22.99
CA LYS A 1 -2.56 -0.89 22.83
C LYS A 1 -3.30 -2.22 22.69
N LEU A 2 -3.96 -2.43 21.56
CA LEU A 2 -4.60 -3.70 21.28
C LEU A 2 -3.53 -4.67 20.77
N GLY A 3 -3.14 -5.64 21.60
CA GLY A 3 -2.52 -6.92 21.20
C GLY A 3 -1.17 -6.91 20.47
N LEU A 4 -0.66 -5.77 19.99
CA LEU A 4 0.57 -5.73 19.19
C LEU A 4 1.84 -5.99 20.02
N LEU A 5 1.78 -5.79 21.35
CA LEU A 5 2.94 -5.90 22.28
C LEU A 5 2.60 -6.45 23.69
N GLY A 6 1.43 -7.04 23.92
CA GLY A 6 1.11 -7.59 25.24
C GLY A 6 -0.35 -7.93 25.47
N LEU A 7 -0.54 -8.98 26.27
CA LEU A 7 -1.74 -9.70 26.74
C LEU A 7 -3.12 -9.26 26.21
N PRO A 8 -3.97 -10.22 25.81
CA PRO A 8 -5.24 -9.90 25.17
C PRO A 8 -6.25 -9.35 26.19
N GLN A 9 -6.57 -8.06 26.10
CA GLN A 9 -7.79 -7.52 26.68
C GLN A 9 -8.89 -7.58 25.62
N PHE A 10 -9.75 -8.59 25.70
CA PHE A 10 -10.86 -8.85 24.78
C PHE A 10 -12.11 -8.03 25.10
N ASP A 11 -11.94 -6.76 25.46
CA ASP A 11 -13.06 -5.83 25.61
C ASP A 11 -12.96 -4.78 24.50
N LEU A 12 -13.29 -5.21 23.27
CA LEU A 12 -13.38 -4.35 22.10
C LEU A 12 -14.84 -3.96 21.90
N PRO A 13 -15.23 -2.71 22.22
CA PRO A 13 -16.50 -2.18 21.77
C PRO A 13 -16.60 -2.32 20.26
N VAL A 14 -17.78 -2.65 19.74
CA VAL A 14 -18.04 -2.72 18.28
C VAL A 14 -17.57 -1.44 17.57
N LEU A 15 -17.72 -0.29 18.23
CA LEU A 15 -17.26 1.01 17.75
C LEU A 15 -15.74 1.05 17.50
N LYS A 16 -14.92 0.44 18.36
CA LYS A 16 -13.46 0.33 18.18
C LYS A 16 -13.12 -0.58 17.00
N GLY A 17 -13.86 -1.68 16.81
CA GLY A 17 -13.70 -2.56 15.65
C GLY A 17 -13.97 -1.84 14.32
N VAL A 18 -15.04 -1.04 14.25
CA VAL A 18 -15.35 -0.21 13.06
C VAL A 18 -14.25 0.82 12.81
N GLN A 19 -13.68 1.42 13.86
CA GLN A 19 -12.58 2.37 13.70
C GLN A 19 -11.34 1.70 13.07
N TYR A 20 -10.99 0.48 13.47
CA TYR A 20 -9.89 -0.26 12.83
C TYR A 20 -10.20 -0.66 11.38
N LEU A 21 -11.45 -1.01 11.07
CA LEU A 21 -11.88 -1.28 9.69
C LEU A 21 -11.67 -0.04 8.80
N VAL A 22 -12.13 1.12 9.27
CA VAL A 22 -11.98 2.40 8.55
C VAL A 22 -10.50 2.78 8.44
N ALA A 23 -9.71 2.55 9.49
CA ALA A 23 -8.27 2.81 9.47
C ALA A 23 -7.51 1.99 8.42
N GLY A 24 -8.01 0.81 8.03
CA GLY A 24 -7.42 -0.02 6.97
C GLY A 24 -7.85 0.34 5.54
N LEU A 25 -8.89 1.18 5.36
CA LEU A 25 -9.38 1.54 4.03
C LEU A 25 -8.35 2.29 3.17
N PRO A 26 -7.56 3.26 3.68
CA PRO A 26 -6.62 4.00 2.84
C PRO A 26 -5.57 3.08 2.19
N VAL A 27 -4.98 2.14 2.92
CA VAL A 27 -4.00 1.19 2.36
C VAL A 27 -4.66 0.23 1.37
N GLY A 28 -5.88 -0.26 1.67
CA GLY A 28 -6.61 -1.15 0.77
C GLY A 28 -6.97 -0.50 -0.55
N LEU A 29 -7.55 0.70 -0.51
CA LEU A 29 -8.00 1.42 -1.70
C LEU A 29 -6.84 1.95 -2.54
N VAL A 30 -5.88 2.63 -1.90
CA VAL A 30 -4.73 3.20 -2.62
C VAL A 30 -3.82 2.10 -3.14
N GLY A 31 -3.61 1.03 -2.37
CA GLY A 31 -2.85 -0.14 -2.81
C GLY A 31 -3.49 -0.84 -4.00
N PHE A 32 -4.82 -1.02 -3.97
CA PHE A 32 -5.56 -1.62 -5.09
C PHE A 32 -5.45 -0.79 -6.38
N VAL A 33 -5.69 0.52 -6.29
CA VAL A 33 -5.58 1.42 -7.44
C VAL A 33 -4.15 1.49 -7.97
N SER A 34 -3.17 1.65 -7.07
CA SER A 34 -1.74 1.68 -7.41
C SER A 34 -1.30 0.42 -8.15
N GLY A 35 -1.71 -0.76 -7.67
CA GLY A 35 -1.36 -2.04 -8.29
C GLY A 35 -1.84 -2.18 -9.74
N ILE A 36 -3.02 -1.64 -10.07
CA ILE A 36 -3.53 -1.61 -11.45
C ILE A 36 -2.60 -0.81 -12.37
N PHE A 37 -2.15 0.37 -11.92
CA PHE A 37 -1.25 1.21 -12.72
C PHE A 37 0.16 0.63 -12.80
N GLN A 38 0.63 0.01 -11.72
CA GLN A 38 1.94 -0.62 -11.69
C GLN A 38 2.01 -1.81 -12.64
N GLY A 39 0.95 -2.62 -12.73
CA GLY A 39 0.85 -3.69 -13.74
C GLY A 39 1.03 -3.16 -15.17
N LYS A 40 0.35 -2.06 -15.51
CA LYS A 40 0.46 -1.41 -16.83
C LYS A 40 1.86 -0.84 -17.09
N ALA A 41 2.48 -0.23 -16.07
CA ALA A 41 3.83 0.30 -16.18
C ALA A 41 4.87 -0.82 -16.35
N CYS A 42 4.71 -1.95 -15.66
CA CYS A 42 5.56 -3.12 -15.83
C CYS A 42 5.39 -3.76 -17.20
N GLU A 43 4.17 -3.87 -17.73
CA GLU A 43 3.90 -4.36 -19.09
C GLU A 43 4.67 -3.54 -20.15
N ALA A 44 4.47 -2.22 -20.15
CA ALA A 44 5.19 -1.31 -21.04
C ALA A 44 6.72 -1.33 -20.78
N GLY A 45 7.12 -1.53 -19.52
CA GLY A 45 8.52 -1.65 -19.12
C GLY A 45 9.21 -2.88 -19.69
N VAL A 46 8.53 -4.02 -19.73
CA VAL A 46 9.04 -5.26 -20.36
C VAL A 46 9.19 -5.05 -21.87
N GLU A 47 8.20 -4.45 -22.53
CA GLU A 47 8.28 -4.12 -23.95
C GLU A 47 9.46 -3.17 -24.25
N MET A 48 9.64 -2.13 -23.42
CA MET A 48 10.78 -1.21 -23.56
C MET A 48 12.11 -1.92 -23.36
N SER A 49 12.21 -2.83 -22.39
CA SER A 49 13.43 -3.59 -22.11
C SER A 49 13.80 -4.52 -23.27
N ALA A 50 12.80 -5.10 -23.95
CA ALA A 50 13.00 -5.94 -25.13
C ALA A 50 13.50 -5.13 -26.35
N LYS A 51 13.00 -3.91 -26.55
CA LYS A 51 13.36 -3.05 -27.70
C LYS A 51 14.60 -2.19 -27.46
N LYS A 52 14.83 -1.77 -26.22
CA LYS A 52 15.88 -0.83 -25.79
C LYS A 52 16.44 -1.27 -24.44
N PRO A 53 17.34 -2.27 -24.39
CA PRO A 53 17.84 -2.83 -23.14
C PRO A 53 18.53 -1.80 -22.24
N GLU A 54 19.16 -0.77 -22.83
CA GLU A 54 19.77 0.37 -22.12
C GLU A 54 18.76 1.16 -21.26
N ALA A 55 17.47 1.14 -21.63
CA ALA A 55 16.41 1.89 -20.97
C ALA A 55 15.69 1.08 -19.88
N THR A 56 16.07 -0.19 -19.65
CA THR A 56 15.44 -1.09 -18.66
C THR A 56 15.36 -0.46 -17.26
N MET A 57 16.43 0.20 -16.81
CA MET A 57 16.44 0.84 -15.48
C MET A 57 15.39 1.96 -15.38
N LYS A 58 15.11 2.68 -16.48
CA LYS A 58 14.06 3.71 -16.50
C LYS A 58 12.67 3.09 -16.28
N ALA A 59 12.39 1.94 -16.89
CA ALA A 59 11.13 1.20 -16.64
C ALA A 59 10.96 0.87 -15.15
N VAL A 60 12.01 0.35 -14.52
CA VAL A 60 12.00 0.00 -13.10
C VAL A 60 11.72 1.22 -12.23
N ILE A 61 12.38 2.35 -12.52
CA ILE A 61 12.14 3.61 -11.80
C ILE A 61 10.69 4.06 -11.92
N TYR A 62 10.11 4.03 -13.13
CA TYR A 62 8.71 4.42 -13.33
C TYR A 62 7.74 3.49 -12.59
N ALA A 63 8.00 2.19 -12.58
CA ALA A 63 7.21 1.24 -11.80
C ALA A 63 7.31 1.53 -10.28
N ALA A 64 8.51 1.85 -9.77
CA ALA A 64 8.74 2.19 -8.37
C ALA A 64 8.10 3.53 -7.95
N MET A 65 7.98 4.49 -8.86
CA MET A 65 7.28 5.75 -8.57
C MET A 65 5.80 5.52 -8.27
N ILE A 66 5.17 4.53 -8.92
CA ILE A 66 3.76 4.19 -8.69
C ILE A 66 3.59 3.56 -7.30
N GLU A 67 4.50 2.66 -6.91
CA GLU A 67 4.54 2.04 -5.58
C GLU A 67 4.58 3.08 -4.43
N THR A 68 5.23 4.23 -4.67
CA THR A 68 5.33 5.29 -3.65
C THR A 68 3.95 5.77 -3.18
N TYR A 69 2.94 5.79 -4.06
CA TYR A 69 1.57 6.15 -3.68
C TYR A 69 0.93 5.09 -2.77
N ALA A 70 1.18 3.80 -3.03
CA ALA A 70 0.73 2.73 -2.14
C ALA A 70 1.35 2.86 -0.73
N ILE A 71 2.63 3.22 -0.66
CA ILE A 71 3.33 3.48 0.62
C ILE A 71 2.69 4.66 1.38
N LEU A 72 2.28 5.73 0.70
CA LEU A 72 1.55 6.84 1.35
C LEU A 72 0.20 6.39 1.94
N GLY A 73 -0.51 5.49 1.25
CA GLY A 73 -1.74 4.85 1.76
C GLY A 73 -1.49 3.97 2.98
N LEU A 74 -0.38 3.22 2.96
CA LEU A 74 0.09 2.43 4.10
C LEU A 74 0.42 3.31 5.31
N LEU A 75 1.21 4.37 5.13
CA LEU A 75 1.59 5.28 6.21
C LEU A 75 0.37 5.98 6.82
N THR A 76 -0.60 6.38 5.99
CA THR A 76 -1.86 6.96 6.46
C THR A 76 -2.61 5.97 7.35
N SER A 77 -2.76 4.73 6.90
CA SER A 77 -3.45 3.67 7.65
C SER A 77 -2.72 3.31 8.94
N LEU A 78 -1.38 3.24 8.88
CA LEU A 78 -0.53 2.98 10.03
C LEU A 78 -0.69 4.07 11.10
N PHE A 79 -0.68 5.36 10.71
CA PHE A 79 -0.90 6.45 11.65
C PHE A 79 -2.31 6.43 12.25
N LEU A 80 -3.34 6.08 11.48
CA LEU A 80 -4.70 5.93 12.01
C LEU A 80 -4.76 4.81 13.06
N VAL A 81 -4.19 3.64 12.76
CA VAL A 81 -4.14 2.49 13.69
C VAL A 81 -3.35 2.82 14.96
N LEU A 82 -2.22 3.52 14.86
CA LEU A 82 -1.38 3.84 16.02
C LEU A 82 -2.01 4.88 16.96
N LYS A 83 -2.93 5.71 16.45
CA LYS A 83 -3.65 6.71 17.27
C LYS A 83 -4.94 6.17 17.91
N LEU A 84 -5.38 4.96 17.56
CA LEU A 84 -6.64 4.35 18.01
C LEU A 84 -6.52 3.53 19.30
#